data_AF-A0A2L2YMS9-F1
#
_entry.id   AF-A0A2L2YMS9-F1
#
_cell.length_a   1.000
_cell.length_b   1.000
_cell.length_c   1.000
_cell.angle_alpha   90.00
_cell.angle_beta   90.00
_cell.angle_gamma   90.00
#
_symmetry.space_group_name_H-M   'P 1'
#
loop_
_entity.id
_entity.type
_entity.pdbx_description
1 polymer ?
#
loop_
_entity_poly.entity_id
_entity_poly.type
_entity_poly.pdbx_seq_one_letter_code
_entity_poly.pdbx_strand_id
1 'polypeptide(L)'
;NYSSCYQVKGKDIASPFFTIENIPGSQWNLSFYPRGYSSLRNDEHYVSCYLEWTALYDTIKSVTVSYKIEILDEKDCVLEGIESKKQEFNKLNSNWG
;
A
#
# COMPACT_ATOMS: atom_id res chain seq x y z
N ASN A 1 2.17 -10.71 23.69
CA ASN A 1 2.70 -9.51 23.02
C ASN A 1 1.89 -9.27 21.76
N TYR A 2 0.64 -8.78 21.90
CA TYR A 2 -0.12 -8.29 20.75
C TYR A 2 0.49 -6.94 20.39
N SER A 3 1.09 -6.88 19.21
CA SER A 3 1.97 -5.80 18.75
C SER A 3 1.29 -4.44 18.86
N SER A 4 1.91 -3.52 19.59
CA SER A 4 1.47 -2.13 19.78
C SER A 4 1.37 -1.31 18.48
N CYS A 5 1.64 -1.90 17.31
CA CYS A 5 1.52 -1.24 16.00
C CYS A 5 0.09 -0.78 15.69
N TYR A 6 -0.94 -1.46 16.20
CA TYR A 6 -2.35 -1.05 16.01
C TYR A 6 -2.76 0.21 16.79
N GLN A 7 -1.91 0.66 17.73
CA GLN A 7 -2.23 1.78 18.62
C GLN A 7 -1.49 3.07 18.28
N VAL A 8 -0.47 3.03 17.43
CA VAL A 8 0.38 4.20 17.15
C VAL A 8 0.12 4.72 15.74
N LYS A 9 -0.28 5.99 15.65
CA LYS A 9 -0.47 6.70 14.38
C LYS A 9 0.82 6.76 13.57
N GLY A 10 0.71 6.63 12.25
CA GLY A 10 1.87 6.60 11.35
C GLY A 10 2.74 5.35 11.46
N LYS A 11 2.31 4.32 12.19
CA LYS A 11 2.92 2.99 12.14
C LYS A 11 2.13 2.08 11.21
N ASP A 12 2.84 1.47 10.29
CA ASP A 12 2.30 0.53 9.33
C ASP A 12 2.51 -0.93 9.73
N ILE A 13 1.75 -1.77 9.04
CA ILE A 13 1.96 -3.20 8.89
C ILE A 13 2.19 -3.41 7.40
N ALA A 14 3.38 -3.88 7.04
CA ALA A 14 3.73 -4.20 5.67
C ALA A 14 3.47 -5.69 5.37
N SER A 15 2.91 -5.98 4.21
CA SER A 15 2.84 -7.35 3.69
C SER A 15 4.24 -7.84 3.31
N PRO A 16 4.43 -9.17 3.18
CA PRO A 16 5.57 -9.69 2.43
C PRO A 16 5.59 -9.12 1.01
N PHE A 17 6.78 -9.06 0.44
CA PHE A 17 6.94 -8.66 -0.95
C PHE A 17 6.42 -9.73 -1.92
N PHE A 18 5.88 -9.27 -3.04
CA PHE A 18 5.46 -10.10 -4.16
C PHE A 18 5.92 -9.51 -5.50
N THR A 19 5.93 -10.36 -6.53
CA THR A 19 6.22 -9.98 -7.92
C THR A 19 5.01 -10.24 -8.78
N ILE A 20 4.94 -9.56 -9.93
CA ILE A 20 3.88 -9.75 -10.91
C ILE A 20 4.55 -10.20 -12.20
N GLU A 21 4.14 -11.35 -12.73
CA GLU A 21 4.79 -12.00 -13.88
C GLU A 21 4.90 -11.07 -15.10
N ASN A 22 3.82 -10.35 -15.42
CA ASN A 22 3.76 -9.44 -16.56
C ASN A 22 4.47 -8.09 -16.33
N ILE A 23 5.05 -7.89 -15.15
CA ILE A 23 5.76 -6.67 -14.76
C ILE A 23 7.12 -7.05 -14.14
N PRO A 24 8.02 -7.63 -14.96
CA PRO A 24 9.30 -8.12 -14.47
C PRO A 24 10.19 -6.99 -13.92
N GLY A 25 11.07 -7.34 -12.98
CA GLY A 25 11.97 -6.38 -12.35
C GLY A 25 11.30 -5.38 -11.41
N SER A 26 10.02 -5.59 -11.08
CA SER A 26 9.30 -4.83 -10.05
C SER A 26 8.96 -5.75 -8.88
N GLN A 27 9.16 -5.23 -7.67
CA GLN A 27 8.75 -5.85 -6.42
C GLN A 27 7.72 -4.95 -5.75
N TRP A 28 6.73 -5.56 -5.10
CA TRP A 28 5.56 -4.88 -4.58
C TRP A 28 5.24 -5.36 -3.17
N ASN A 29 4.58 -4.53 -2.38
CA ASN A 29 4.00 -4.88 -1.09
C ASN A 29 2.84 -3.94 -0.79
N LEU A 30 2.02 -4.31 0.20
CA LEU A 30 1.01 -3.44 0.76
C LEU A 30 1.51 -2.89 2.08
N SER A 31 1.26 -1.60 2.32
CA SER A 31 1.47 -0.97 3.62
C SER A 31 0.15 -0.49 4.18
N PHE A 32 -0.22 -0.99 5.36
CA PHE A 32 -1.48 -0.66 6.02
C PHE A 32 -1.23 0.08 7.33
N TYR A 33 -1.82 1.25 7.48
CA TYR A 33 -1.75 2.11 8.66
C TYR A 33 -3.09 2.08 9.40
N PRO A 34 -3.24 1.27 10.48
CA PRO A 34 -4.52 1.10 11.17
C PRO A 34 -5.06 2.37 11.84
N ARG A 35 -4.22 3.39 12.01
CA ARG A 35 -4.56 4.69 12.61
C ARG A 35 -4.27 5.87 11.67
N GLY A 36 -4.11 5.58 10.38
CA GLY A 36 -3.77 6.55 9.36
C GLY A 36 -2.28 6.88 9.30
N TYR A 37 -1.82 7.27 8.11
CA TYR A 37 -0.42 7.60 7.84
C TYR A 37 0.02 8.93 8.47
N SER A 38 -0.78 9.99 8.33
CA SER A 38 -0.35 11.34 8.68
C SER A 38 -0.46 11.59 10.18
N SER A 39 0.67 11.68 10.87
CA SER A 39 0.76 12.12 12.27
C SER A 39 0.36 13.58 12.48
N LEU A 40 0.29 14.38 11.39
CA LEU A 40 -0.02 15.82 11.43
C LEU A 40 -1.51 16.12 11.31
N ARG A 41 -2.32 15.17 10.84
CA ARG A 41 -3.77 15.35 10.86
C ARG A 41 -4.30 14.98 12.24
N ASN A 42 -5.20 15.79 12.80
CA ASN A 42 -5.80 15.53 14.11
C ASN A 42 -6.97 14.54 14.06
N ASP A 43 -7.35 14.04 12.87
CA ASP A 43 -8.38 13.01 12.73
C ASP A 43 -7.81 11.62 13.02
N GLU A 44 -8.24 10.99 14.10
CA GLU A 44 -7.80 9.62 14.46
C GLU A 44 -8.71 8.52 13.88
N HIS A 45 -9.64 8.90 13.00
CA HIS A 45 -10.74 8.05 12.53
C HIS A 45 -10.61 7.65 11.06
N TYR A 46 -9.41 7.32 10.62
CA TYR A 46 -9.22 6.71 9.31
C TYR A 46 -8.07 5.71 9.34
N VAL A 47 -8.13 4.79 8.38
CA VAL A 47 -7.02 3.90 8.04
C VAL A 47 -6.42 4.37 6.72
N SER A 48 -5.16 4.01 6.46
CA SER A 48 -4.54 4.24 5.15
C SER A 48 -3.99 2.94 4.62
N CYS A 49 -4.09 2.71 3.31
CA CYS A 49 -3.52 1.55 2.68
C CYS A 49 -2.85 1.97 1.37
N TYR A 50 -1.61 1.54 1.16
CA TYR A 50 -0.84 1.89 -0.02
C TYR A 50 -0.37 0.63 -0.72
N LEU A 51 -0.40 0.66 -2.05
CA LEU A 51 0.43 -0.22 -2.85
C LEU A 51 1.81 0.43 -2.96
N GLU A 52 2.85 -0.32 -2.61
CA GLU A 52 4.23 0.13 -2.70
C GLU A 52 4.96 -0.60 -3.82
N TRP A 53 5.86 0.12 -4.48
CA TRP A 53 6.64 -0.34 -5.61
C TRP A 53 8.13 -0.11 -5.38
N THR A 54 8.92 -1.14 -5.65
CA THR A 54 10.38 -1.08 -5.67
C THR A 54 10.90 -1.65 -6.98
N ALA A 55 11.72 -0.86 -7.69
CA ALA A 55 12.48 -1.36 -8.83
C ALA A 55 13.61 -2.29 -8.36
N LEU A 56 13.70 -3.49 -8.93
CA LEU A 56 14.78 -4.44 -8.65
C LEU A 56 16.08 -4.10 -9.41
N TYR A 57 15.97 -3.30 -10.47
CA TYR A 57 17.09 -2.88 -11.31
C TYR A 57 17.05 -1.38 -11.60
N ASP A 58 18.20 -0.72 -11.62
CA ASP A 58 18.31 0.73 -11.86
C ASP A 58 17.90 1.18 -13.26
N THR A 59 17.83 0.25 -14.21
CA THR A 59 17.35 0.49 -15.58
C THR A 59 15.85 0.76 -15.62
N ILE A 60 15.08 0.25 -14.65
CA ILE A 60 13.65 0.49 -14.55
C ILE A 60 13.41 1.84 -13.88
N LYS A 61 12.89 2.80 -14.65
CA LYS A 61 12.66 4.17 -14.17
C LYS A 61 11.26 4.36 -13.59
N SER A 62 10.26 3.77 -14.21
CA SER A 62 8.89 3.78 -13.74
C SER A 62 8.12 2.58 -14.26
N VAL A 63 6.96 2.34 -13.64
CA VAL A 63 5.97 1.37 -14.10
C VAL A 63 4.59 2.01 -14.00
N THR A 64 3.71 1.72 -14.95
CA THR A 64 2.29 2.12 -14.88
C THR A 64 1.41 0.90 -14.72
N VAL A 65 0.56 0.90 -13.71
CA VAL A 65 -0.36 -0.20 -13.41
C VAL A 65 -1.77 0.27 -13.12
N SER A 66 -2.74 -0.59 -13.41
CA SER A 66 -4.11 -0.47 -12.91
C SER A 66 -4.28 -1.45 -11.76
N TYR A 67 -4.87 -1.02 -10.65
CA TYR A 67 -5.05 -1.86 -9.47
C TYR A 67 -6.23 -1.44 -8.61
N LYS A 68 -6.66 -2.36 -7.75
CA LYS A 68 -7.67 -2.14 -6.70
C LYS A 68 -7.14 -2.68 -5.38
N ILE A 69 -7.34 -1.94 -4.29
CA ILE A 69 -7.11 -2.40 -2.92
C ILE A 69 -8.46 -2.45 -2.23
N GLU A 70 -8.77 -3.55 -1.55
CA GLU A 70 -10.04 -3.75 -0.84
C GLU A 70 -9.77 -4.18 0.60
N ILE A 71 -10.59 -3.66 1.51
CA ILE A 71 -10.67 -4.14 2.90
C ILE A 71 -11.85 -5.09 2.96
N LEU A 72 -11.60 -6.32 3.39
CA LEU A 72 -12.60 -7.36 3.50
C LEU A 72 -12.94 -7.60 4.98
N ASP A 73 -14.18 -8.01 5.25
CA ASP A 73 -14.54 -8.58 6.55
C ASP A 73 -14.18 -10.07 6.65
N GLU A 74 -14.48 -10.70 7.79
CA GLU A 74 -14.23 -12.12 8.03
C GLU A 74 -15.03 -13.09 7.13
N LYS A 75 -15.98 -12.57 6.35
CA LYS A 75 -16.83 -13.31 5.41
C LYS A 75 -16.49 -12.98 3.96
N ASP A 76 -15.33 -12.36 3.73
CA ASP A 76 -14.86 -11.89 2.43
C ASP A 76 -15.78 -10.84 1.77
N CYS A 77 -16.61 -10.14 2.55
CA CYS A 77 -17.39 -9.02 2.04
C CYS A 77 -16.51 -7.77 1.95
N VAL A 78 -16.56 -7.06 0.82
CA VAL A 78 -15.87 -5.77 0.66
C VAL A 78 -16.51 -4.72 1.55
N LEU A 79 -15.75 -4.21 2.51
CA LEU A 79 -16.15 -3.10 3.38
C LEU A 79 -15.88 -1.76 2.71
N GLU A 80 -14.70 -1.61 2.10
CA GLU A 80 -14.26 -0.40 1.41
C GLU A 80 -13.16 -0.76 0.42
N GLY A 81 -12.93 0.09 -0.58
CA GLY A 81 -11.81 -0.10 -1.49
C GLY A 81 -11.47 1.13 -2.31
N ILE A 82 -10.24 1.13 -2.81
CA ILE A 82 -9.73 2.16 -3.72
C ILE A 82 -9.33 1.52 -5.04
N GLU A 83 -9.62 2.19 -6.14
CA GLU A 83 -9.26 1.76 -7.48
C GLU A 83 -8.46 2.86 -8.17
N SER A 84 -7.34 2.49 -8.78
CA SER A 84 -6.63 3.34 -9.73
C SER A 84 -6.55 2.66 -11.08
N LYS A 85 -7.08 3.34 -12.09
CA LYS A 85 -7.11 2.82 -13.47
C LYS A 85 -5.78 3.00 -14.20
N LYS A 86 -4.92 3.91 -13.73
CA LYS A 86 -3.62 4.19 -14.33
C LYS A 86 -2.77 4.97 -13.34
N GLN A 87 -2.00 4.26 -12.53
CA GLN A 87 -1.04 4.84 -11.60
C GLN A 87 0.37 4.61 -12.09
N GLU A 88 1.15 5.68 -12.21
CA GLU A 88 2.60 5.57 -12.42
C GLU A 88 3.31 5.53 -11.07
N PHE A 89 4.21 4.55 -10.91
CA PHE A 89 5.14 4.43 -9.81
C PHE A 89 6.55 4.70 -10.31
N ASN A 90 7.30 5.51 -9.57
CA ASN A 90 8.69 5.84 -9.87
C ASN A 90 9.46 6.11 -8.57
N LYS A 91 10.78 6.37 -8.65
CA LYS A 91 11.62 6.56 -7.45
C LYS A 91 11.17 7.72 -6.53
N LEU A 92 10.41 8.70 -7.05
CA LEU A 92 9.87 9.82 -6.27
C LEU A 92 8.46 9.53 -5.73
N ASN A 93 7.68 8.73 -6.46
CA ASN A 93 6.32 8.35 -6.14
C ASN A 93 6.21 6.81 -6.11
N SER A 94 6.84 6.19 -5.11
CA SER A 94 6.94 4.73 -5.01
C SER A 94 5.77 4.10 -4.27
N ASN A 95 4.80 4.88 -3.79
CA ASN A 95 3.60 4.38 -3.15
C ASN A 95 2.36 5.20 -3.53
N TRP A 96 1.20 4.57 -3.51
CA TRP A 96 -0.08 5.23 -3.79
C TRP A 96 -1.26 4.48 -3.17
N GLY A 97 -2.21 5.24 -2.62
CA GLY A 97 -3.44 4.76 -1.99
C GLY A 97 -3.96 5.67 -0.88
#